data_AF-A0A7S3RNS1-F1
#
_entry.id   AF-A0A7S3RNS1-F1
#
_cell.length_a   1.000
_cell.length_b   1.000
_cell.length_c   1.000
_cell.angle_alpha   90.00
_cell.angle_beta   90.00
_cell.angle_gamma   90.00
#
_symmetry.space_group_name_H-M   'P 1'
#
loop_
_entity.id
_entity.type
_entity.pdbx_description
1 polymer ?
#
loop_
_entity_poly.entity_id
_entity_poly.type
_entity_poly.pdbx_seq_one_letter_code
_entity_poly.pdbx_strand_id
1 'polypeptide(L)'
;GAMVPGKEEEEEDEEEEPAAAEKTAESEAEEEEKKAADKCAAAGASCQKSKCCKDPGHQCYTKSKWWAQCMDQCIPGPNPKDQVSPEPWECEALGDRTPGEPKQCSADGENCVTSKCCVTGGMQCHEKNATYAQCKPSCTPGPDMTADDWKPWR
;
A
#
# COMPACT_ATOMS: atom_id res chain seq x y z
N GLY A 1 19.91 -74.66 25.13
CA GLY A 1 20.27 -73.78 26.26
C GLY A 1 21.58 -73.10 25.95
N ALA A 2 21.68 -71.82 26.33
CA ALA A 2 22.84 -70.91 26.29
C ALA A 2 23.21 -70.27 24.94
N MET A 3 23.14 -68.92 24.89
CA MET A 3 24.26 -67.96 24.66
C MET A 3 23.76 -66.64 24.02
N VAL A 4 23.89 -65.54 24.76
CA VAL A 4 24.04 -64.13 24.27
C VAL A 4 25.47 -63.96 23.73
N PRO A 5 25.86 -63.01 22.82
CA PRO A 5 25.69 -61.55 22.99
C PRO A 5 25.67 -60.62 21.73
N GLY A 6 25.23 -59.36 21.89
CA GLY A 6 25.92 -58.11 21.48
C GLY A 6 25.96 -57.62 20.01
N LYS A 7 25.99 -56.27 19.89
CA LYS A 7 26.37 -55.40 18.74
C LYS A 7 25.39 -55.35 17.55
N GLU A 8 25.18 -54.25 16.84
CA GLU A 8 25.98 -53.04 16.60
C GLU A 8 25.06 -51.82 16.33
N GLU A 9 25.62 -50.64 16.55
CA GLU A 9 25.13 -49.34 16.07
C GLU A 9 25.26 -49.30 14.55
N GLU A 10 24.26 -48.76 13.84
CA GLU A 10 24.49 -48.08 12.56
C GLU A 10 23.70 -46.77 12.57
N GLU A 11 24.47 -45.69 12.54
CA GLU A 11 24.05 -44.34 12.19
C GLU A 11 23.61 -44.33 10.73
N GLU A 12 22.43 -43.76 10.46
CA GLU A 12 22.10 -43.25 9.14
C GLU A 12 21.86 -41.75 9.31
N ASP A 13 22.93 -41.02 9.06
CA ASP A 13 23.02 -39.60 8.77
C ASP A 13 22.16 -39.32 7.52
N GLU A 14 21.01 -38.68 7.71
CA GLU A 14 20.32 -37.98 6.63
C GLU A 14 20.51 -36.48 6.85
N GLU A 15 21.42 -35.91 6.07
CA GLU A 15 21.59 -34.48 5.85
C GLU A 15 20.26 -33.86 5.40
N GLU A 16 19.69 -32.96 6.20
CA GLU A 16 18.64 -32.03 5.74
C GLU A 16 19.22 -30.61 5.66
N GLU A 17 19.16 -30.05 4.45
CA GLU A 17 19.57 -28.69 4.10
C GLU A 17 18.91 -27.60 4.98
N PRO A 18 19.58 -26.45 5.18
CA PRO A 18 19.15 -25.43 6.14
C PRO A 18 18.08 -24.48 5.55
N ALA A 19 16.79 -24.79 5.75
CA ALA A 19 15.65 -23.90 5.47
C ALA A 19 15.57 -22.64 6.39
N ALA A 20 16.55 -22.44 7.27
CA ALA A 20 16.52 -21.41 8.31
C ALA A 20 17.20 -20.08 7.92
N ALA A 21 18.02 -20.06 6.86
CA ALA A 21 18.79 -18.88 6.46
C ALA A 21 18.00 -17.87 5.59
N GLU A 22 16.96 -18.32 4.88
CA GLU A 22 16.17 -17.45 3.98
C GLU A 22 15.24 -16.50 4.76
N LYS A 23 14.69 -16.95 5.90
CA LYS A 23 13.73 -16.15 6.69
C LYS A 23 14.31 -14.92 7.36
N THR A 24 15.61 -14.89 7.64
CA THR A 24 16.27 -13.76 8.31
C THR A 24 16.65 -12.66 7.32
N ALA A 25 17.12 -13.03 6.13
CA ALA A 25 17.52 -12.08 5.08
C ALA A 25 16.34 -11.25 4.53
N GLU A 26 15.15 -11.85 4.43
CA GLU A 26 13.93 -11.16 3.98
C GLU A 26 13.51 -10.06 4.97
N SER A 27 13.56 -10.34 6.27
CA SER A 27 13.17 -9.38 7.32
C SER A 27 14.15 -8.22 7.52
N GLU A 28 15.44 -8.44 7.27
CA GLU A 28 16.47 -7.39 7.39
C GLU A 28 16.49 -6.47 6.17
N ALA A 29 16.18 -6.99 4.98
CA ALA A 29 16.00 -6.19 3.77
C ALA A 29 14.75 -5.29 3.83
N GLU A 30 13.63 -5.80 4.37
CA GLU A 30 12.42 -5.00 4.57
C GLU A 30 12.61 -3.87 5.59
N GLU A 31 13.42 -4.07 6.63
CA GLU A 31 13.68 -3.03 7.63
C GLU A 31 14.58 -1.90 7.08
N GLU A 32 15.59 -2.25 6.28
CA GLU A 32 16.46 -1.26 5.62
C GLU A 32 15.72 -0.49 4.50
N GLU A 33 14.84 -1.15 3.73
CA GLU A 33 13.93 -0.47 2.77
C GLU A 33 13.04 0.54 3.50
N LYS A 34 12.46 0.15 4.63
CA LYS A 34 11.61 1.04 5.43
C LYS A 34 12.38 2.25 5.97
N LYS A 35 13.62 2.06 6.43
CA LYS A 35 14.50 3.12 6.93
C LYS A 35 15.05 4.02 5.81
N ALA A 36 15.18 3.50 4.59
CA ALA A 36 15.44 4.30 3.40
C ALA A 36 14.20 5.14 3.01
N ALA A 37 13.00 4.55 3.11
CA ALA A 37 11.72 5.21 2.83
C ALA A 37 11.42 6.40 3.75
N ASP A 38 11.92 6.41 5.00
CA ASP A 38 11.77 7.55 5.92
C ASP A 38 12.41 8.85 5.39
N LYS A 39 13.40 8.75 4.49
CA LYS A 39 14.02 9.90 3.82
C LYS A 39 13.31 10.29 2.53
N CYS A 40 12.40 9.44 2.06
CA CYS A 40 11.66 9.65 0.84
C CYS A 40 10.42 10.51 1.08
N ALA A 41 9.99 11.17 0.01
CA ALA A 41 8.86 12.08 0.09
C ALA A 41 7.54 11.29 0.19
N ALA A 42 6.61 11.81 0.99
CA ALA A 42 5.24 11.34 1.02
C ALA A 42 4.51 11.63 -0.29
N ALA A 43 3.42 10.92 -0.55
CA ALA A 43 2.45 11.23 -1.59
C ALA A 43 2.07 12.72 -1.52
N GLY A 44 2.15 13.42 -2.66
CA GLY A 44 1.88 14.85 -2.75
C GLY A 44 2.98 15.77 -2.19
N ALA A 45 4.01 15.24 -1.52
CA ALA A 45 5.14 16.04 -1.05
C ALA A 45 6.20 16.24 -2.15
N SER A 46 7.01 17.28 -1.98
CA SER A 46 8.11 17.54 -2.91
C SER A 46 9.18 16.46 -2.82
N CYS A 47 9.53 15.89 -3.95
CA CYS A 47 10.56 14.86 -4.06
C CYS A 47 11.76 15.32 -4.90
N GLN A 48 11.83 16.62 -5.26
CA GLN A 48 12.86 17.15 -6.16
C GLN A 48 14.30 16.88 -5.67
N LYS A 49 14.49 16.87 -4.34
CA LYS A 49 15.80 16.60 -3.72
C LYS A 49 16.02 15.12 -3.45
N SER A 50 15.02 14.42 -2.92
CA SER A 50 15.12 13.01 -2.53
C SER A 50 15.10 12.07 -3.73
N LYS A 51 14.38 12.43 -4.80
CA LYS A 51 14.14 11.62 -6.00
C LYS A 51 13.59 10.23 -5.68
N CYS A 52 12.87 10.11 -4.57
CA CYS A 52 12.25 8.87 -4.13
C CYS A 52 10.96 9.16 -3.37
N CYS A 53 10.06 8.19 -3.40
CA CYS A 53 8.77 8.20 -2.73
C CYS A 53 8.71 7.10 -1.67
N LYS A 54 7.96 7.34 -0.60
CA LYS A 54 7.78 6.35 0.47
C LYS A 54 6.52 5.51 0.29
N ASP A 55 5.54 6.01 -0.46
CA ASP A 55 4.23 5.39 -0.61
C ASP A 55 4.25 4.34 -1.75
N PRO A 56 3.76 3.11 -1.52
CA PRO A 56 3.76 2.05 -2.53
C PRO A 56 3.13 2.48 -3.86
N GLY A 57 3.76 2.12 -4.98
CA GLY A 57 3.29 2.45 -6.33
C GLY A 57 3.52 3.91 -6.75
N HIS A 58 4.00 4.79 -5.87
CA HIS A 58 4.33 6.16 -6.20
C HIS A 58 5.69 6.28 -6.88
N GLN A 59 5.80 7.30 -7.73
CA GLN A 59 7.01 7.72 -8.41
C GLN A 59 7.15 9.23 -8.29
N CYS A 60 8.39 9.70 -8.15
CA CYS A 60 8.67 11.14 -8.15
C CYS A 60 8.59 11.66 -9.58
N TYR A 61 7.65 12.57 -9.86
CA TYR A 61 7.45 13.14 -11.19
C TYR A 61 7.72 14.64 -11.20
N THR A 62 8.46 15.11 -12.22
CA THR A 62 8.68 16.54 -12.40
C THR A 62 7.39 17.23 -12.82
N LYS A 63 7.14 18.38 -12.20
CA LYS A 63 6.29 19.40 -12.79
C LYS A 63 7.10 20.28 -13.73
N SER A 64 8.27 20.69 -13.24
CA SER A 64 9.24 21.54 -13.92
C SER A 64 10.64 21.26 -13.40
N LYS A 65 11.65 21.92 -13.98
CA LYS A 65 13.05 21.89 -13.52
C LYS A 65 13.26 22.14 -12.01
N TRP A 66 12.34 22.83 -11.34
CA TRP A 66 12.50 23.22 -9.93
C TRP A 66 11.55 22.52 -8.97
N TRP A 67 10.58 21.74 -9.48
CA TRP A 67 9.57 21.09 -8.67
C TRP A 67 9.26 19.68 -9.18
N ALA A 68 9.25 18.73 -8.26
CA ALA A 68 8.75 17.39 -8.49
C ALA A 68 7.93 16.93 -7.28
N GLN A 69 6.98 16.04 -7.52
CA GLN A 69 6.04 15.54 -6.51
C GLN A 69 5.86 14.03 -6.62
N CYS A 70 5.69 13.36 -5.48
CA CYS A 70 5.36 11.94 -5.44
C CYS A 70 3.90 11.70 -5.80
N MET A 71 3.67 11.01 -6.92
CA MET A 71 2.33 10.66 -7.40
C MET A 71 2.33 9.22 -7.91
N ASP A 72 1.16 8.58 -7.85
CA ASP A 72 0.90 7.26 -8.42
C ASP A 72 0.97 7.30 -9.96
N GLN A 73 0.43 8.38 -10.54
CA GLN A 73 0.36 8.64 -11.98
C GLN A 73 0.68 10.11 -12.30
N CYS A 74 1.29 10.35 -13.47
CA CYS A 74 1.52 11.68 -14.00
C CYS A 74 1.29 11.67 -15.52
N ILE A 75 0.50 12.62 -16.02
CA ILE A 75 0.22 12.78 -17.44
C ILE A 75 0.83 14.11 -17.88
N PRO A 76 1.79 14.13 -18.83
CA PRO A 76 2.35 15.37 -19.34
C PRO A 76 1.26 16.30 -19.84
N GLY A 77 1.36 17.59 -19.49
CA GLY A 77 0.33 18.57 -19.82
C GLY A 77 -0.33 19.21 -18.60
N PRO A 78 -1.43 19.96 -18.81
CA PRO A 78 -2.15 20.61 -17.71
C PRO A 78 -2.67 19.59 -16.70
N ASN A 79 -2.37 19.80 -15.42
CA ASN A 79 -2.91 18.99 -14.34
C ASN A 79 -4.13 19.69 -13.72
N PRO A 80 -5.36 19.18 -13.86
CA PRO A 80 -6.56 19.82 -13.31
C PRO A 80 -6.60 19.85 -11.78
N LYS A 81 -5.77 19.03 -11.10
CA LYS A 81 -5.61 19.06 -9.64
C LYS A 81 -4.68 20.18 -9.16
N ASP A 82 -3.88 20.76 -10.07
CA ASP A 82 -2.94 21.83 -9.76
C ASP A 82 -3.54 23.20 -10.07
N GLN A 83 -4.40 23.66 -9.18
CA GLN A 83 -5.09 24.95 -9.33
C GLN A 83 -4.19 26.16 -9.03
N VAL A 84 -3.04 25.93 -8.37
CA VAL A 84 -2.14 26.99 -7.91
C VAL A 84 -1.17 27.41 -9.00
N SER A 85 -0.70 26.46 -9.80
CA SER A 85 0.21 26.75 -10.91
C SER A 85 -0.20 25.89 -12.12
N PRO A 86 -1.04 26.44 -13.02
CA PRO A 86 -1.69 25.71 -14.11
C PRO A 86 -0.75 25.39 -15.28
N GLU A 87 0.55 25.68 -15.16
CA GLU A 87 1.54 25.32 -16.15
C GLU A 87 1.57 23.81 -16.40
N PRO A 88 1.80 23.39 -17.67
CA PRO A 88 1.91 21.99 -18.02
C PRO A 88 2.99 21.29 -17.21
N TRP A 89 2.66 20.10 -16.70
CA TRP A 89 3.62 19.21 -16.06
C TRP A 89 4.45 18.50 -17.12
N GLU A 90 5.76 18.38 -16.86
CA GLU A 90 6.71 17.61 -17.67
C GLU A 90 6.55 16.09 -17.45
N CYS A 91 6.23 15.67 -16.22
CA CYS A 91 6.06 14.29 -15.80
C CYS A 91 7.28 13.39 -16.06
N GLU A 92 8.51 13.92 -16.00
CA GLU A 92 9.73 13.11 -16.02
C GLU A 92 9.85 12.36 -14.70
N ALA A 93 10.08 11.05 -14.75
CA ALA A 93 10.27 10.23 -13.57
C ALA A 93 11.68 10.41 -13.00
N LEU A 94 11.78 10.68 -11.70
CA LEU A 94 13.03 10.77 -10.95
C LEU A 94 13.17 9.59 -9.99
N GLY A 95 14.28 8.85 -10.11
CA GLY A 95 14.52 7.64 -9.31
C GLY A 95 13.57 6.50 -9.64
N ASP A 96 13.53 5.48 -8.78
CA ASP A 96 12.70 4.29 -8.97
C ASP A 96 11.30 4.45 -8.37
N ARG A 97 10.34 3.71 -8.93
CA ARG A 97 8.98 3.61 -8.39
C ARG A 97 9.04 2.73 -7.15
N THR A 98 8.42 3.20 -6.08
CA THR A 98 8.28 2.41 -4.86
C THR A 98 7.48 1.15 -5.16
N PRO A 99 7.99 -0.06 -4.81
CA PRO A 99 7.26 -1.30 -5.03
C PRO A 99 5.86 -1.31 -4.40
N GLY A 100 4.96 -2.10 -4.98
CA GLY A 100 3.57 -2.26 -4.52
C GLY A 100 2.57 -1.39 -5.27
N GLU A 101 1.29 -1.56 -4.92
CA GLU A 101 0.17 -0.87 -5.54
C GLU A 101 -0.21 0.39 -4.73
N PRO A 102 -0.59 1.50 -5.40
CA PRO A 102 -1.01 2.70 -4.71
C PRO A 102 -2.28 2.43 -3.88
N LYS A 103 -2.36 3.03 -2.70
CA LYS A 103 -3.51 2.89 -1.83
C LYS A 103 -4.73 3.56 -2.46
N GLN A 104 -5.66 2.76 -2.99
CA GLN A 104 -6.92 3.24 -3.54
C GLN A 104 -7.98 3.33 -2.44
N CYS A 105 -8.37 4.56 -2.12
CA CYS A 105 -9.52 4.83 -1.25
C CYS A 105 -10.79 4.89 -2.10
N SER A 106 -11.93 4.49 -1.54
CA SER A 106 -13.21 4.52 -2.26
C SER A 106 -13.73 5.95 -2.38
N ALA A 107 -14.36 6.28 -3.51
CA ALA A 107 -15.01 7.57 -3.69
C ALA A 107 -16.28 7.68 -2.85
N ASP A 108 -16.86 8.89 -2.82
CA ASP A 108 -18.09 9.16 -2.08
C ASP A 108 -19.23 8.29 -2.60
N GLY A 109 -19.93 7.60 -1.70
CA GLY A 109 -20.99 6.68 -2.08
C GLY A 109 -20.53 5.32 -2.63
N GLU A 110 -19.23 5.08 -2.82
CA GLU A 110 -18.73 3.79 -3.27
C GLU A 110 -18.55 2.79 -2.12
N ASN A 111 -18.50 1.51 -2.48
CA ASN A 111 -18.26 0.45 -1.51
C ASN A 111 -16.83 0.55 -0.97
N CYS A 112 -16.69 0.72 0.34
CA CYS A 112 -15.40 0.89 1.01
C CYS A 112 -15.04 -0.28 1.93
N VAL A 113 -15.74 -1.43 1.83
CA VAL A 113 -15.49 -2.59 2.69
C VAL A 113 -14.06 -3.13 2.55
N THR A 114 -13.52 -3.09 1.34
CA THR A 114 -12.14 -3.53 1.03
C THR A 114 -11.12 -2.45 1.32
N SER A 115 -11.35 -1.23 0.83
CA SER A 115 -10.40 -0.10 0.94
C SER A 115 -10.29 0.44 2.36
N LYS A 116 -11.37 0.36 3.15
CA LYS A 116 -11.53 0.92 4.51
C LYS A 116 -11.09 2.38 4.61
N CYS A 117 -11.16 3.10 3.50
CA CYS A 117 -10.66 4.45 3.33
C CYS A 117 -11.56 5.20 2.34
N CYS A 118 -11.75 6.50 2.57
CA CYS A 118 -12.52 7.39 1.71
C CYS A 118 -11.63 8.48 1.12
N VAL A 119 -11.85 8.83 -0.14
CA VAL A 119 -11.06 9.86 -0.85
C VAL A 119 -11.30 11.25 -0.28
N THR A 120 -12.56 11.60 -0.01
CA THR A 120 -12.95 12.92 0.47
C THR A 120 -12.75 13.05 1.98
N GLY A 121 -12.01 14.09 2.40
CA GLY A 121 -11.84 14.43 3.81
C GLY A 121 -13.19 14.75 4.47
N GLY A 122 -13.43 14.19 5.65
CA GLY A 122 -14.71 14.30 6.36
C GLY A 122 -15.70 13.18 6.06
N MET A 123 -15.39 12.28 5.14
CA MET A 123 -16.12 11.02 4.96
C MET A 123 -15.52 9.93 5.85
N GLN A 124 -16.39 9.06 6.37
CA GLN A 124 -16.01 7.84 7.05
C GLN A 124 -16.63 6.65 6.32
N CYS A 125 -15.87 5.56 6.23
CA CYS A 125 -16.38 4.30 5.72
C CYS A 125 -17.30 3.67 6.77
N HIS A 126 -18.61 3.82 6.60
CA HIS A 126 -19.60 3.25 7.49
C HIS A 126 -20.01 1.88 7.00
N GLU A 127 -19.97 0.87 7.87
CA GLU A 127 -20.37 -0.49 7.52
C GLU A 127 -21.90 -0.63 7.59
N LYS A 128 -22.51 -1.14 6.52
CA LYS A 128 -23.92 -1.58 6.54
C LYS A 128 -24.00 -3.06 6.89
N ASN A 129 -23.13 -3.85 6.25
CA ASN A 129 -23.01 -5.28 6.41
C ASN A 129 -21.64 -5.78 5.93
N ALA A 130 -21.38 -7.07 6.10
CA ALA A 130 -20.09 -7.70 5.81
C ALA A 130 -19.59 -7.54 4.36
N THR A 131 -20.47 -7.25 3.41
CA THR A 131 -20.11 -7.10 1.98
C THR A 131 -20.23 -5.67 1.48
N TYR A 132 -20.77 -4.76 2.31
CA TYR A 132 -21.07 -3.40 1.89
C TYR A 132 -20.84 -2.41 3.02
N ALA A 133 -19.92 -1.48 2.77
CA ALA A 133 -19.71 -0.28 3.55
C ALA A 133 -19.68 0.90 2.59
N GLN A 134 -19.99 2.11 3.03
CA GLN A 134 -20.02 3.26 2.13
C GLN A 134 -19.34 4.49 2.73
N CYS A 135 -18.64 5.24 1.88
CA CYS A 135 -18.08 6.53 2.22
C CYS A 135 -19.18 7.58 2.33
N LYS A 136 -19.47 8.00 3.57
CA LYS A 136 -20.52 8.97 3.93
C LYS A 136 -20.05 9.87 5.09
N PRO A 137 -20.62 11.07 5.25
CA PRO A 137 -20.22 11.98 6.32
C PRO A 137 -20.78 11.58 7.70
N SER A 138 -21.82 10.74 7.72
CA SER A 138 -22.41 10.22 8.95
C SER A 138 -23.15 8.90 8.70
N CYS A 139 -23.26 8.07 9.74
CA CYS A 139 -24.15 6.91 9.78
C CYS A 139 -25.46 7.33 10.48
N THR A 140 -26.53 7.53 9.71
CA THR A 140 -27.86 7.81 10.27
C THR A 140 -28.64 6.48 10.35
N PRO A 141 -29.02 6.02 11.54
CA PRO A 141 -29.83 4.81 11.68
C PRO A 141 -31.19 4.97 11.00
N GLY A 142 -31.57 4.00 10.18
CA GLY A 142 -32.84 4.02 9.46
C GLY A 142 -32.74 3.47 8.04
N PRO A 143 -33.87 3.38 7.33
CA PRO A 143 -33.90 2.96 5.94
C PRO A 143 -33.13 3.96 5.08
N ASP A 144 -32.20 3.46 4.28
CA ASP A 144 -31.47 4.27 3.32
C ASP A 144 -32.29 4.46 2.06
N MET A 145 -32.77 5.68 1.83
CA MET A 145 -33.53 6.02 0.63
C MET A 145 -32.68 5.95 -0.66
N THR A 146 -31.36 5.78 -0.54
CA THR A 146 -30.40 5.70 -1.68
C THR A 146 -29.93 4.29 -1.98
N ALA A 147 -30.29 3.29 -1.16
CA ALA A 147 -29.87 1.90 -1.36
C ALA A 147 -31.02 1.06 -1.93
N ASP A 148 -30.70 0.15 -2.86
CA ASP A 148 -31.65 -0.82 -3.42
C ASP A 148 -32.23 -1.76 -2.34
N ASP A 149 -31.53 -1.93 -1.20
CA ASP A 149 -31.98 -2.75 -0.08
C ASP A 149 -32.44 -1.91 1.12
N TRP A 150 -33.65 -2.22 1.61
CA TRP A 150 -34.27 -1.56 2.77
C TRP A 150 -33.65 -1.95 4.12
N LYS A 151 -32.49 -2.62 4.12
CA LYS A 151 -31.82 -2.96 5.38
C LYS A 151 -31.28 -1.67 6.02
N PRO A 152 -31.50 -1.46 7.32
CA PRO A 152 -31.00 -0.27 7.99
C PRO A 152 -29.47 -0.32 8.13
N TRP A 153 -28.86 0.85 8.21
CA TRP A 153 -27.47 0.98 8.66
C TRP A 153 -27.33 0.52 10.12
N ARG A 154 -26.19 -0.08 10.44
CA ARG A 154 -25.85 -0.55 11.79
C ARG A 154 -25.03 0.48 12.56
#